data_AF-A0A8H3C9D8-F1
#
_entry.id   AF-A0A8H3C9D8-F1
#
_cell.length_a   1.000
_cell.length_b   1.000
_cell.length_c   1.000
_cell.angle_alpha   90.00
_cell.angle_beta   90.00
_cell.angle_gamma   90.00
#
_symmetry.space_group_name_H-M   'P 1'
#
loop_
_entity.id
_entity.type
_entity.pdbx_description
1 polymer ?
#
loop_
_entity_poly.entity_id
_entity_poly.type
_entity_poly.pdbx_seq_one_letter_code
_entity_poly.pdbx_strand_id
1 'polypeptide(L)'
;MNSNKLLSSAEDGSSSEVAHLDTTVPPTPQKVEDSIPQSIDLAAVAVLLQNDNKPSITQSEKPNSERPTTVSAQAQPKPRPRFVPASRWIRFQLWFNTYRKFFTFIVLLELAGMITAGLGHFPYAHENTGGIVIGNILAGVVVRNELFGRLLYLLTNTLFAKWAPLWFRLACTSVLQHLGGIHSGCSISAIGWLVYNLVNLFRDHKGIATGVLAMGVIVCVIIVFTCISAIPWVRNNHHNVFERNHRFFGWIAAIVTWIYIILENGYRNSRSSFSANSYAFAHHQELWLTLFMAIAVVLPWAYTRKVSIHVEIPSPKVAVLRFDRGMQQGLLGRISRTAILEYHAFGIISEGKDAKYHYMVCGVQGDFTRGLVNDMPTHIWTREVKFSGVGNTSTLYRRGIRICTGTGIGAALSTCLQSDQWFLIWIGSDVLKTFGPTIAELIERGVGDRAILWDTKKLGRPKTMELLAEQFYKWNAEVVMITSNWDGNQEMMQGCMQRGIPAFGTLWDF
;
A
#
# COMPACT_ATOMS: atom_id res chain seq x y z
N MET A 1 -63.44 -12.11 2.92
CA MET A 1 -64.31 -13.27 2.72
C MET A 1 -63.43 -14.48 2.45
N ASN A 2 -63.60 -15.51 3.27
CA ASN A 2 -62.97 -16.82 3.22
C ASN A 2 -63.10 -17.49 1.83
N SER A 3 -62.11 -18.29 1.42
CA SER A 3 -62.18 -19.74 1.65
C SER A 3 -61.13 -20.50 0.84
N ASN A 4 -60.43 -21.37 1.55
CA ASN A 4 -59.71 -22.54 1.07
C ASN A 4 -60.59 -23.45 0.19
N LYS A 5 -59.94 -24.24 -0.68
CA LYS A 5 -60.32 -25.65 -0.90
C LYS A 5 -59.09 -26.53 -1.20
N LEU A 6 -58.96 -27.53 -0.33
CA LEU A 6 -58.10 -28.71 -0.34
C LEU A 6 -58.68 -29.82 -1.24
N LEU A 7 -57.81 -30.77 -1.63
CA LEU A 7 -57.93 -32.26 -1.65
C LEU A 7 -56.74 -32.79 -2.50
N SER A 8 -55.69 -33.41 -1.94
CA SER A 8 -55.49 -34.84 -1.55
C SER A 8 -55.77 -35.83 -2.69
N SER A 9 -55.07 -36.93 -2.96
CA SER A 9 -54.14 -37.88 -2.29
C SER A 9 -53.67 -38.85 -3.43
N ALA A 10 -52.56 -39.59 -3.46
CA ALA A 10 -52.00 -40.64 -2.59
C ALA A 10 -50.68 -41.10 -3.29
N GLU A 11 -49.53 -41.17 -2.63
CA GLU A 11 -48.90 -42.33 -1.92
C GLU A 11 -48.26 -43.42 -2.79
N ASP A 12 -46.93 -43.53 -2.65
CA ASP A 12 -46.09 -44.74 -2.49
C ASP A 12 -44.61 -44.25 -2.48
N GLY A 13 -43.70 -44.49 -1.54
CA GLY A 13 -43.64 -45.43 -0.41
C GLY A 13 -42.32 -46.22 -0.46
N SER A 14 -41.28 -45.80 0.29
CA SER A 14 -40.10 -46.59 0.77
C SER A 14 -39.01 -45.63 1.33
N SER A 15 -38.97 -45.24 2.62
CA SER A 15 -38.30 -45.87 3.81
C SER A 15 -36.83 -46.28 3.56
N SER A 16 -35.82 -46.08 4.42
CA SER A 16 -35.63 -45.75 5.86
C SER A 16 -34.20 -45.14 5.99
N GLU A 17 -33.65 -44.54 7.06
CA GLU A 17 -33.78 -44.75 8.50
C GLU A 17 -33.01 -43.61 9.22
N VAL A 18 -33.60 -43.01 10.26
CA VAL A 18 -32.96 -42.03 11.16
C VAL A 18 -32.91 -42.66 12.54
N ALA A 19 -31.72 -42.73 13.14
CA ALA A 19 -31.53 -43.17 14.52
C ALA A 19 -30.97 -42.03 15.37
N HIS A 20 -31.75 -41.62 16.37
CA HIS A 20 -31.26 -40.95 17.59
C HIS A 20 -30.86 -42.03 18.61
N LEU A 21 -29.78 -41.82 19.38
CA LEU A 21 -29.85 -41.74 20.85
C LEU A 21 -28.49 -41.43 21.52
N ASP A 22 -28.59 -40.57 22.53
CA ASP A 22 -27.94 -40.56 23.85
C ASP A 22 -26.46 -40.24 24.12
N THR A 23 -26.38 -39.34 25.11
CA THR A 23 -25.29 -38.87 25.97
C THR A 23 -24.64 -39.96 26.82
N THR A 24 -23.31 -39.94 26.98
CA THR A 24 -22.56 -39.71 28.26
C THR A 24 -21.08 -40.14 28.17
N VAL A 25 -20.25 -39.44 28.94
CA VAL A 25 -18.84 -39.71 29.35
C VAL A 25 -17.70 -39.10 28.48
N PRO A 26 -16.87 -38.19 29.05
CA PRO A 26 -15.71 -37.59 28.39
C PRO A 26 -14.44 -38.45 28.53
N PRO A 27 -13.47 -38.38 27.61
CA PRO A 27 -12.22 -39.12 27.75
C PRO A 27 -11.25 -38.42 28.72
N THR A 28 -10.68 -39.20 29.62
CA THR A 28 -9.60 -38.86 30.56
C THR A 28 -8.33 -38.39 29.81
N PRO A 29 -7.52 -37.45 30.34
CA PRO A 29 -6.41 -36.86 29.62
C PRO A 29 -5.20 -37.79 29.53
N GLN A 30 -4.64 -37.98 28.33
CA GLN A 30 -3.28 -38.49 28.17
C GLN A 30 -2.27 -37.41 28.61
N LYS A 31 -1.41 -37.80 29.54
CA LYS A 31 -0.28 -37.03 30.07
C LYS A 31 0.73 -36.82 28.94
N VAL A 32 0.83 -35.59 28.42
CA VAL A 32 1.93 -35.16 27.55
C VAL A 32 3.00 -34.58 28.47
N GLU A 33 4.20 -35.16 28.44
CA GLU A 33 5.36 -34.66 29.17
C GLU A 33 5.75 -33.25 28.71
N ASP A 34 5.89 -32.34 29.67
CA ASP A 34 6.38 -30.98 29.47
C ASP A 34 7.85 -30.99 29.04
N SER A 35 8.11 -30.87 27.72
CA SER A 35 9.43 -30.44 27.24
C SER A 35 9.42 -28.92 27.07
N ILE A 36 9.89 -28.21 28.08
CA ILE A 36 10.13 -26.76 28.09
C ILE A 36 11.16 -26.42 26.99
N PRO A 37 10.85 -25.56 26.00
CA PRO A 37 11.87 -24.95 25.16
C PRO A 37 12.58 -23.86 25.96
N GLN A 38 13.87 -24.02 26.20
CA GLN A 38 14.73 -23.07 26.90
C GLN A 38 14.57 -21.64 26.33
N SER A 39 14.18 -20.71 27.20
CA SER A 39 14.28 -19.28 26.97
C SER A 39 15.76 -18.91 26.78
N ILE A 40 16.07 -18.21 25.69
CA ILE A 40 17.41 -17.64 25.47
C ILE A 40 17.60 -16.55 26.52
N ASP A 41 18.55 -16.78 27.44
CA ASP A 41 18.94 -15.84 28.47
C ASP A 41 19.70 -14.65 27.84
N LEU A 42 19.07 -13.48 27.86
CA LEU A 42 19.62 -12.22 27.35
C LEU A 42 20.89 -11.79 28.11
N ALA A 43 21.12 -12.27 29.34
CA ALA A 43 22.33 -11.99 30.10
C ALA A 43 23.57 -12.73 29.53
N ALA A 44 23.38 -13.92 28.95
CA ALA A 44 24.48 -14.70 28.37
C ALA A 44 25.08 -14.05 27.12
N VAL A 45 24.30 -13.22 26.40
CA VAL A 45 24.78 -12.47 25.23
C VAL A 45 25.60 -11.24 25.64
N ALA A 46 25.35 -10.66 26.81
CA ALA A 46 26.08 -9.49 27.31
C ALA A 46 27.52 -9.82 27.73
N VAL A 47 27.78 -11.04 28.22
CA VAL A 47 29.13 -11.48 28.66
C VAL A 47 30.07 -11.74 27.47
N LEU A 48 29.54 -12.15 26.31
CA LEU A 48 30.34 -12.35 25.10
C LEU A 48 30.85 -11.04 24.45
N LEU A 49 30.29 -9.89 24.83
CA LEU A 49 30.63 -8.59 24.23
C LEU A 49 31.78 -7.85 24.93
N GLN A 50 32.32 -8.36 26.04
CA GLN A 50 33.44 -7.71 26.76
C GLN A 50 34.83 -8.22 26.38
N ASN A 51 34.95 -9.37 25.69
CA ASN A 51 36.26 -10.01 25.45
C ASN A 51 36.95 -9.65 24.12
N ASP A 52 36.29 -8.94 23.21
CA ASP A 52 36.87 -8.66 21.87
C ASP A 52 37.77 -7.41 21.80
N ASN A 53 38.07 -6.76 22.93
CA ASN A 53 38.97 -5.60 22.97
C ASN A 53 40.28 -5.89 23.73
N LYS A 54 41.21 -6.58 23.09
CA LYS A 54 42.66 -6.45 23.35
C LYS A 54 43.49 -6.72 22.08
N PRO A 55 44.46 -5.86 21.72
CA PRO A 55 45.36 -6.12 20.60
C PRO A 55 46.58 -6.92 21.06
N SER A 56 47.00 -7.92 20.29
CA SER A 56 48.27 -8.62 20.51
C SER A 56 49.14 -8.61 19.25
N ILE A 57 50.41 -8.29 19.51
CA ILE A 57 51.49 -7.92 18.60
C ILE A 57 52.12 -9.14 17.90
N THR A 58 52.62 -8.89 16.70
CA THR A 58 53.38 -9.72 15.75
C THR A 58 54.57 -10.49 16.36
N GLN A 59 54.79 -11.75 15.95
CA GLN A 59 56.12 -12.30 15.61
C GLN A 59 56.00 -13.38 14.51
N SER A 60 57.05 -13.47 13.68
CA SER A 60 57.17 -14.24 12.44
C SER A 60 58.05 -15.48 12.67
N GLU A 61 57.71 -16.62 12.05
CA GLU A 61 58.69 -17.56 11.48
C GLU A 61 58.04 -18.56 10.50
N LYS A 62 58.75 -18.88 9.41
CA LYS A 62 58.37 -19.82 8.32
C LYS A 62 58.98 -21.22 8.57
N PRO A 63 58.92 -22.19 7.61
CA PRO A 63 57.78 -23.04 7.29
C PRO A 63 58.16 -24.54 7.43
N ASN A 64 57.21 -25.44 7.72
CA ASN A 64 57.45 -26.85 7.36
C ASN A 64 56.20 -27.72 7.20
N SER A 65 56.21 -28.40 6.05
CA SER A 65 55.70 -29.73 5.74
C SER A 65 54.21 -30.06 5.90
N GLU A 66 53.67 -30.43 4.74
CA GLU A 66 52.35 -30.96 4.42
C GLU A 66 51.83 -32.05 5.38
N ARG A 67 50.62 -31.82 5.90
CA ARG A 67 49.60 -32.87 6.11
C ARG A 67 48.33 -32.42 5.43
N PRO A 68 47.64 -33.28 4.67
CA PRO A 68 46.36 -32.92 4.07
C PRO A 68 45.36 -32.71 5.20
N THR A 69 45.02 -31.43 5.42
CA THR A 69 43.93 -31.03 6.28
C THR A 69 42.66 -31.58 5.66
N THR A 70 41.97 -32.44 6.40
CA THR A 70 40.59 -32.84 6.14
C THR A 70 39.79 -31.58 5.88
N VAL A 71 39.43 -31.35 4.61
CA VAL A 71 38.55 -30.27 4.20
C VAL A 71 37.26 -30.47 4.99
N SER A 72 37.05 -29.59 5.97
CA SER A 72 35.75 -29.40 6.62
C SER A 72 34.73 -29.28 5.49
N ALA A 73 33.92 -30.33 5.32
CA ALA A 73 32.83 -30.35 4.36
C ALA A 73 32.02 -29.08 4.60
N GLN A 74 32.02 -28.18 3.60
CA GLN A 74 31.11 -27.06 3.57
C GLN A 74 29.71 -27.64 3.79
N ALA A 75 29.08 -27.27 4.91
CA ALA A 75 27.73 -27.68 5.22
C ALA A 75 26.85 -27.26 4.04
N GLN A 76 26.41 -28.26 3.27
CA GLN A 76 25.47 -28.09 2.17
C GLN A 76 24.26 -27.31 2.72
N PRO A 77 23.85 -26.21 2.08
CA PRO A 77 22.71 -25.43 2.54
C PRO A 77 21.49 -26.37 2.57
N LYS A 78 20.93 -26.57 3.78
CA LYS A 78 19.73 -27.40 3.96
C LYS A 78 18.66 -26.98 2.94
N PRO A 79 18.01 -27.96 2.26
CA PRO A 79 17.03 -27.66 1.22
C PRO A 79 15.90 -26.81 1.80
N ARG A 80 15.60 -25.72 1.07
CA ARG A 80 14.61 -24.73 1.46
C ARG A 80 13.24 -25.41 1.65
N PRO A 81 12.48 -25.16 2.73
CA PRO A 81 11.07 -25.48 2.73
C PRO A 81 10.42 -24.67 1.61
N ARG A 82 10.01 -25.35 0.55
CA ARG A 82 9.47 -24.72 -0.65
C ARG A 82 8.08 -24.21 -0.31
N PHE A 83 7.85 -22.90 -0.47
CA PHE A 83 6.52 -22.32 -0.34
C PHE A 83 5.54 -23.13 -1.21
N VAL A 84 4.52 -23.71 -0.56
CA VAL A 84 3.44 -24.41 -1.24
C VAL A 84 2.33 -23.39 -1.50
N PRO A 85 2.04 -23.05 -2.76
CA PRO A 85 0.98 -22.09 -3.07
C PRO A 85 -0.37 -22.56 -2.55
N ALA A 86 -1.19 -21.61 -2.11
CA ALA A 86 -2.56 -21.91 -1.68
C ALA A 86 -3.44 -22.39 -2.84
N SER A 87 -4.64 -22.87 -2.47
CA SER A 87 -5.67 -23.28 -3.44
C SER A 87 -5.94 -22.16 -4.46
N ARG A 88 -6.37 -22.54 -5.67
CA ARG A 88 -6.69 -21.58 -6.74
C ARG A 88 -7.72 -20.54 -6.28
N TRP A 89 -8.69 -20.96 -5.47
CA TRP A 89 -9.71 -20.07 -4.91
C TRP A 89 -9.12 -19.01 -3.97
N ILE A 90 -8.24 -19.39 -3.03
CA ILE A 90 -7.59 -18.43 -2.12
C ILE A 90 -6.75 -17.43 -2.90
N ARG A 91 -5.99 -17.91 -3.90
CA ARG A 91 -5.22 -17.04 -4.78
C ARG A 91 -6.11 -16.08 -5.57
N PHE A 92 -7.27 -16.54 -6.04
CA PHE A 92 -8.25 -15.69 -6.68
C PHE A 92 -8.82 -14.63 -5.72
N GLN A 93 -9.18 -14.99 -4.49
CA GLN A 93 -9.67 -14.03 -3.49
C GLN A 93 -8.64 -12.95 -3.15
N LEU A 94 -7.36 -13.32 -3.03
CA LEU A 94 -6.26 -12.38 -2.80
C LEU A 94 -5.97 -11.51 -4.02
N TRP A 95 -6.10 -12.07 -5.23
CA TRP A 95 -5.95 -11.32 -6.47
C TRP A 95 -7.11 -10.34 -6.67
N PHE A 96 -8.35 -10.78 -6.47
CA PHE A 96 -9.57 -9.97 -6.52
C PHE A 96 -9.82 -9.25 -5.19
N ASN A 97 -8.79 -8.55 -4.74
CA ASN A 97 -8.84 -7.70 -3.54
C ASN A 97 -9.70 -6.46 -3.76
N THR A 98 -9.82 -5.64 -2.73
CA THR A 98 -10.66 -4.43 -2.72
C THR A 98 -10.29 -3.42 -3.79
N TYR A 99 -9.02 -3.37 -4.25
CA TYR A 99 -8.64 -2.51 -5.37
C TYR A 99 -9.39 -2.92 -6.63
N ARG A 100 -9.38 -4.23 -6.95
CA ARG A 100 -10.05 -4.74 -8.15
C ARG A 100 -11.55 -4.64 -8.03
N LYS A 101 -12.10 -4.83 -6.82
CA LYS A 101 -13.53 -4.62 -6.55
C LYS A 101 -13.95 -3.17 -6.85
N PHE A 102 -13.22 -2.18 -6.35
CA PHE A 102 -13.50 -0.77 -6.67
C PHE A 102 -13.37 -0.45 -8.15
N PHE A 103 -12.28 -0.91 -8.77
CA PHE A 103 -12.06 -0.72 -10.20
C PHE A 103 -13.22 -1.29 -11.03
N THR A 104 -13.57 -2.56 -10.82
CA THR A 104 -14.65 -3.24 -11.55
C THR A 104 -16.00 -2.57 -11.28
N PHE A 105 -16.30 -2.21 -10.02
CA PHE A 105 -17.55 -1.55 -9.68
C PHE A 105 -17.72 -0.23 -10.43
N ILE A 106 -16.71 0.65 -10.39
CA ILE A 106 -16.77 1.98 -11.03
C ILE A 106 -16.88 1.82 -12.55
N VAL A 107 -16.03 0.99 -13.16
CA VAL A 107 -16.04 0.81 -14.62
C VAL A 107 -17.39 0.26 -15.10
N LEU A 108 -17.98 -0.71 -14.38
CA LEU A 108 -19.29 -1.25 -14.75
C LEU A 108 -20.41 -0.24 -14.55
N LEU A 109 -20.37 0.54 -13.47
CA LEU A 109 -21.35 1.60 -13.20
C LEU A 109 -21.32 2.66 -14.31
N GLU A 110 -20.13 3.14 -14.66
CA GLU A 110 -19.93 4.16 -15.70
C GLU A 110 -20.24 3.62 -17.09
N LEU A 111 -19.93 2.35 -17.37
CA LEU A 111 -20.34 1.68 -18.60
C LEU A 111 -21.86 1.59 -18.74
N ALA A 112 -22.58 1.25 -17.66
CA ALA A 112 -24.04 1.28 -17.66
C ALA A 112 -24.58 2.70 -17.90
N GLY A 113 -23.93 3.72 -17.33
CA GLY A 113 -24.21 5.13 -17.61
C GLY A 113 -24.06 5.49 -19.09
N MET A 114 -22.96 5.08 -19.72
CA MET A 114 -22.73 5.32 -21.15
C MET A 114 -23.76 4.61 -22.04
N ILE A 115 -24.10 3.35 -21.73
CA ILE A 115 -25.12 2.59 -22.48
C ILE A 115 -26.48 3.27 -22.36
N THR A 116 -26.91 3.63 -21.15
CA THR A 116 -28.20 4.29 -20.93
C THR A 116 -28.26 5.68 -21.57
N ALA A 117 -27.16 6.44 -21.56
CA ALA A 117 -27.05 7.70 -22.30
C ALA A 117 -27.13 7.50 -23.82
N GLY A 118 -26.45 6.49 -24.36
CA GLY A 118 -26.51 6.13 -25.78
C GLY A 118 -27.90 5.68 -26.25
N LEU A 119 -28.69 5.08 -25.37
CA LEU A 119 -30.08 4.70 -25.61
C LEU A 119 -31.08 5.86 -25.39
N GLY A 120 -30.62 7.04 -24.97
CA GLY A 120 -31.48 8.20 -24.69
C GLY A 120 -32.21 8.16 -23.34
N HIS A 121 -31.91 7.18 -22.47
CA HIS A 121 -32.49 7.05 -21.14
C HIS A 121 -31.73 7.83 -20.05
N PHE A 122 -30.62 8.49 -20.40
CA PHE A 122 -29.88 9.37 -19.50
C PHE A 122 -29.56 10.73 -20.16
N PRO A 123 -30.57 11.61 -20.35
CA PRO A 123 -30.40 12.88 -21.07
C PRO A 123 -29.36 13.80 -20.44
N TYR A 124 -29.31 13.86 -19.11
CA TYR A 124 -28.33 14.68 -18.41
C TYR A 124 -26.88 14.33 -18.79
N ALA A 125 -26.56 13.04 -18.87
CA ALA A 125 -25.22 12.58 -19.24
C ALA A 125 -24.89 12.90 -20.70
N HIS A 126 -25.89 12.85 -21.58
CA HIS A 126 -25.73 13.22 -22.98
C HIS A 126 -25.43 14.72 -23.15
N GLU A 127 -26.14 15.58 -22.42
CA GLU A 127 -25.99 17.05 -22.51
C GLU A 127 -24.79 17.59 -21.73
N ASN A 128 -24.30 16.85 -20.73
CA ASN A 128 -23.26 17.28 -19.79
C ASN A 128 -22.11 16.27 -19.70
N THR A 129 -21.75 15.65 -20.82
CA THR A 129 -20.68 14.64 -20.85
C THR A 129 -19.34 15.21 -20.37
N GLY A 130 -19.02 16.47 -20.71
CA GLY A 130 -17.81 17.16 -20.22
C GLY A 130 -17.71 17.17 -18.69
N GLY A 131 -18.80 17.51 -18.00
CA GLY A 131 -18.89 17.44 -16.54
C GLY A 131 -18.63 16.05 -15.96
N ILE A 132 -19.15 14.98 -16.60
CA ILE A 132 -18.94 13.60 -16.17
C ILE A 132 -17.47 13.17 -16.34
N VAL A 133 -16.84 13.54 -17.46
CA VAL A 133 -15.42 13.30 -17.71
C VAL A 133 -14.57 13.95 -16.61
N ILE A 134 -14.76 15.25 -16.38
CA ILE A 134 -13.95 16.00 -15.40
C ILE A 134 -14.23 15.49 -13.99
N GLY A 135 -15.49 15.16 -13.67
CA GLY A 135 -15.87 14.55 -12.40
C GLY A 135 -15.11 13.26 -12.12
N ASN A 136 -14.99 12.38 -13.12
CA ASN A 136 -14.18 11.17 -13.02
C ASN A 136 -12.69 11.49 -12.80
N ILE A 137 -12.12 12.40 -13.58
CA ILE A 137 -10.71 12.79 -13.41
C ILE A 137 -10.48 13.39 -12.01
N LEU A 138 -11.34 14.29 -11.56
CA LEU A 138 -11.30 14.91 -10.24
C LEU A 138 -11.36 13.86 -9.13
N ALA A 139 -12.32 12.93 -9.19
CA ALA A 139 -12.43 11.84 -8.24
C ALA A 139 -11.13 11.02 -8.19
N GLY A 140 -10.57 10.69 -9.36
CA GLY A 140 -9.31 9.99 -9.47
C GLY A 140 -8.12 10.76 -8.86
N VAL A 141 -8.06 12.08 -9.03
CA VAL A 141 -7.02 12.94 -8.44
C VAL A 141 -7.17 13.05 -6.92
N VAL A 142 -8.38 13.31 -6.43
CA VAL A 142 -8.66 13.56 -5.01
C VAL A 142 -8.35 12.33 -4.16
N VAL A 143 -8.71 11.12 -4.60
CA VAL A 143 -8.39 9.90 -3.82
C VAL A 143 -6.89 9.61 -3.72
N ARG A 144 -6.06 10.27 -4.56
CA ARG A 144 -4.59 10.22 -4.51
C ARG A 144 -3.96 11.43 -3.83
N ASN A 145 -4.77 12.41 -3.41
CA ASN A 145 -4.29 13.58 -2.68
C ASN A 145 -3.97 13.22 -1.22
N GLU A 146 -2.82 13.68 -0.73
CA GLU A 146 -2.33 13.31 0.61
C GLU A 146 -3.16 13.91 1.75
N LEU A 147 -3.67 15.12 1.57
CA LEU A 147 -4.52 15.77 2.58
C LEU A 147 -5.86 15.08 2.67
N PHE A 148 -6.48 14.78 1.52
CA PHE A 148 -7.72 14.01 1.46
C PHE A 148 -7.55 12.63 2.12
N GLY A 149 -6.50 11.89 1.73
CA GLY A 149 -6.20 10.60 2.34
C GLY A 149 -5.97 10.72 3.85
N ARG A 150 -5.25 11.75 4.31
CA ARG A 150 -4.99 11.97 5.73
C ARG A 150 -6.27 12.27 6.51
N LEU A 151 -7.17 13.09 5.97
CA LEU A 151 -8.48 13.36 6.56
C LEU A 151 -9.34 12.10 6.62
N LEU A 152 -9.36 11.31 5.55
CA LEU A 152 -10.15 10.09 5.48
C LEU A 152 -9.69 9.03 6.50
N TYR A 153 -8.37 8.85 6.64
CA TYR A 153 -7.81 7.98 7.67
C TYR A 153 -8.11 8.50 9.08
N LEU A 154 -8.00 9.81 9.31
CA LEU A 154 -8.33 10.43 10.60
C LEU A 154 -9.79 10.17 10.97
N LEU A 155 -10.74 10.51 10.08
CA LEU A 155 -12.17 10.29 10.30
C LEU A 155 -12.47 8.82 10.61
N THR A 156 -11.96 7.91 9.78
CA THR A 156 -12.20 6.47 9.95
C THR A 156 -11.66 5.96 11.29
N ASN A 157 -10.43 6.33 11.64
CA ASN A 157 -9.82 5.90 12.89
C ASN A 157 -10.49 6.51 14.12
N THR A 158 -10.90 7.78 14.05
CA THR A 158 -11.59 8.45 15.16
C THR A 158 -12.98 7.86 15.38
N LEU A 159 -13.74 7.61 14.31
CA LEU A 159 -15.12 7.17 14.43
C LEU A 159 -15.24 5.68 14.80
N PHE A 160 -14.31 4.82 14.38
CA PHE A 160 -14.48 3.37 14.45
C PHE A 160 -13.41 2.62 15.26
N ALA A 161 -12.57 3.32 16.01
CA ALA A 161 -11.52 2.68 16.79
C ALA A 161 -12.07 1.74 17.87
N LYS A 162 -11.63 0.47 17.83
CA LYS A 162 -11.77 -0.56 18.88
C LYS A 162 -13.19 -1.02 19.24
N TRP A 163 -14.22 -0.19 19.11
CA TRP A 163 -15.59 -0.51 19.49
C TRP A 163 -16.38 -1.20 18.36
N ALA A 164 -16.12 -0.83 17.11
CA ALA A 164 -16.82 -1.40 15.97
C ALA A 164 -16.47 -2.91 15.80
N PRO A 165 -17.41 -3.73 15.28
CA PRO A 165 -17.15 -5.14 15.00
C PRO A 165 -15.88 -5.37 14.15
N LEU A 166 -15.15 -6.46 14.40
CA LEU A 166 -13.86 -6.70 13.74
C LEU A 166 -13.98 -6.72 12.21
N TRP A 167 -15.02 -7.36 11.66
CA TRP A 167 -15.23 -7.40 10.20
C TRP A 167 -15.34 -6.00 9.59
N PHE A 168 -15.95 -5.05 10.30
CA PHE A 168 -16.13 -3.68 9.84
C PHE A 168 -14.80 -2.93 9.88
N ARG A 169 -14.02 -3.09 10.95
CA ARG A 169 -12.68 -2.50 11.07
C ARG A 169 -11.72 -3.03 9.99
N LEU A 170 -11.79 -4.33 9.70
CA LEU A 170 -11.06 -4.95 8.59
C LEU A 170 -11.50 -4.37 7.24
N ALA A 171 -12.80 -4.16 7.03
CA ALA A 171 -13.32 -3.52 5.83
C ALA A 171 -12.80 -2.08 5.70
N CYS A 172 -12.79 -1.28 6.77
CA CYS A 172 -12.21 0.06 6.80
C CYS A 172 -10.74 0.06 6.36
N THR A 173 -9.90 -0.78 6.98
CA THR A 173 -8.48 -0.89 6.57
C THR A 173 -8.35 -1.31 5.12
N SER A 174 -9.17 -2.27 4.67
CA SER A 174 -9.17 -2.74 3.28
C SER A 174 -9.53 -1.62 2.30
N VAL A 175 -10.57 -0.84 2.57
CA VAL A 175 -10.96 0.31 1.73
C VAL A 175 -9.86 1.36 1.66
N LEU A 176 -9.35 1.78 2.82
CA LEU A 176 -8.32 2.82 2.93
C LEU A 176 -7.00 2.44 2.26
N GLN A 177 -6.63 1.17 2.30
CA GLN A 177 -5.43 0.67 1.65
C GLN A 177 -5.60 0.63 0.12
N HIS A 178 -6.80 0.36 -0.39
CA HIS A 178 -7.04 0.06 -1.80
C HIS A 178 -7.72 1.19 -2.59
N LEU A 179 -7.63 2.44 -2.13
CA LEU A 179 -8.15 3.63 -2.83
C LEU A 179 -7.62 3.81 -4.26
N GLY A 180 -6.48 3.19 -4.59
CA GLY A 180 -5.95 3.15 -5.96
C GLY A 180 -6.91 2.52 -6.97
N GLY A 181 -7.79 1.61 -6.54
CA GLY A 181 -8.81 1.01 -7.40
C GLY A 181 -9.83 2.04 -7.89
N ILE A 182 -10.17 3.02 -7.03
CA ILE A 182 -11.05 4.15 -7.37
C ILE A 182 -10.35 5.04 -8.41
N HIS A 183 -9.09 5.38 -8.15
CA HIS A 183 -8.29 6.18 -9.08
C HIS A 183 -8.26 5.57 -10.48
N SER A 184 -7.88 4.29 -10.60
CA SER A 184 -7.83 3.62 -11.91
C SER A 184 -9.20 3.47 -12.55
N GLY A 185 -10.23 3.16 -11.77
CA GLY A 185 -11.59 2.98 -12.30
C GLY A 185 -12.13 4.27 -12.90
N CYS A 186 -11.96 5.39 -12.20
CA CYS A 186 -12.35 6.71 -12.69
C CYS A 186 -11.52 7.15 -13.90
N SER A 187 -10.20 6.90 -13.93
CA SER A 187 -9.35 7.26 -15.07
C SER A 187 -9.75 6.53 -16.36
N ILE A 188 -10.05 5.23 -16.28
CA ILE A 188 -10.53 4.46 -17.45
C ILE A 188 -11.94 4.90 -17.86
N SER A 189 -12.80 5.17 -16.89
CA SER A 189 -14.16 5.65 -17.16
C SER A 189 -14.17 7.03 -17.82
N ALA A 190 -13.26 7.94 -17.41
CA ALA A 190 -13.06 9.23 -18.06
C ALA A 190 -12.68 9.08 -19.55
N ILE A 191 -11.83 8.10 -19.90
CA ILE A 191 -11.53 7.80 -21.31
C ILE A 191 -12.79 7.34 -22.04
N GLY A 192 -13.57 6.43 -21.44
CA GLY A 192 -14.83 5.96 -22.03
C GLY A 192 -15.79 7.12 -22.36
N TRP A 193 -16.00 8.02 -21.40
CA TRP A 193 -16.85 9.20 -21.59
C TRP A 193 -16.26 10.22 -22.57
N LEU A 194 -14.93 10.38 -22.62
CA LEU A 194 -14.28 11.21 -23.64
C LEU A 194 -14.52 10.68 -25.04
N VAL A 195 -14.39 9.35 -25.24
CA VAL A 195 -14.67 8.70 -26.52
C VAL A 195 -16.15 8.86 -26.87
N TYR A 196 -17.05 8.64 -25.92
CA TYR A 196 -18.48 8.87 -26.11
C TYR A 196 -18.78 10.32 -26.55
N ASN A 197 -18.21 11.31 -25.86
CA ASN A 197 -18.37 12.73 -26.22
C ASN A 197 -17.85 13.01 -27.63
N LEU A 198 -16.66 12.49 -27.94
CA LEU A 198 -15.99 12.72 -29.21
C LEU A 198 -16.81 12.15 -30.37
N VAL A 199 -17.37 10.95 -30.22
CA VAL A 199 -18.27 10.35 -31.21
C VAL A 199 -19.48 11.24 -31.47
N ASN A 200 -20.10 11.80 -30.44
CA ASN A 200 -21.24 12.71 -30.61
C ASN A 200 -20.83 14.02 -31.31
N LEU A 201 -19.72 14.63 -30.89
CA LEU A 201 -19.20 15.85 -31.53
C LEU A 201 -18.88 15.62 -33.01
N PHE A 202 -18.34 14.46 -33.39
CA PHE A 202 -18.07 14.12 -34.79
C PHE A 202 -19.33 13.78 -35.59
N ARG A 203 -20.37 13.22 -34.98
CA ARG A 203 -21.67 13.05 -35.65
C ARG A 203 -22.26 14.40 -36.04
N ASP A 204 -22.10 15.41 -35.18
CA ASP A 204 -22.60 16.77 -35.38
C ASP A 204 -21.55 17.76 -35.91
N HIS A 205 -20.43 17.26 -36.45
CA HIS A 205 -19.24 18.05 -36.83
C HIS A 205 -19.53 19.28 -37.70
N LYS A 206 -20.57 19.23 -38.55
CA LYS A 206 -20.96 20.36 -39.43
C LYS A 206 -21.34 21.61 -38.65
N GLY A 207 -21.74 21.47 -37.39
CA GLY A 207 -22.13 22.57 -36.51
C GLY A 207 -21.14 22.85 -35.38
N ILE A 208 -19.97 22.21 -35.36
CA ILE A 208 -19.00 22.33 -34.26
C ILE A 208 -17.72 22.98 -34.78
N ALA A 209 -17.19 23.94 -34.02
CA ALA A 209 -15.92 24.58 -34.35
C ALA A 209 -14.77 23.55 -34.42
N THR A 210 -13.98 23.59 -35.48
CA THR A 210 -12.86 22.65 -35.71
C THR A 210 -11.89 22.59 -34.53
N GLY A 211 -11.68 23.73 -33.84
CA GLY A 211 -10.83 23.79 -32.65
C GLY A 211 -11.32 22.91 -31.49
N VAL A 212 -12.64 22.80 -31.28
CA VAL A 212 -13.23 21.93 -30.25
C VAL A 212 -13.00 20.46 -30.60
N LEU A 213 -13.20 20.08 -31.87
CA LEU A 213 -12.95 18.71 -32.35
C LEU A 213 -11.47 18.34 -32.21
N ALA A 214 -10.56 19.19 -32.67
CA ALA A 214 -9.12 18.96 -32.61
C ALA A 214 -8.65 18.82 -31.16
N MET A 215 -9.07 19.74 -30.27
CA MET A 215 -8.69 19.69 -28.86
C MET A 215 -9.29 18.48 -28.13
N GLY A 216 -10.51 18.07 -28.47
CA GLY A 216 -11.12 16.84 -27.94
C GLY A 216 -10.29 15.59 -28.28
N VAL A 217 -9.83 15.47 -29.53
CA VAL A 217 -8.92 14.38 -29.94
C VAL A 217 -7.61 14.44 -29.16
N ILE A 218 -6.99 15.63 -29.06
CA ILE A 218 -5.70 15.82 -28.38
C ILE A 218 -5.80 15.42 -26.89
N VAL A 219 -6.82 15.90 -26.18
CA VAL A 219 -7.08 15.53 -24.77
C VAL A 219 -7.23 14.02 -24.63
N CYS A 220 -8.06 13.40 -25.47
CA CYS A 220 -8.29 11.95 -25.44
C CYS A 220 -6.99 11.17 -25.63
N VAL A 221 -6.18 11.54 -26.63
CA VAL A 221 -4.89 10.89 -26.91
C VAL A 221 -3.93 11.00 -25.73
N ILE A 222 -3.79 12.19 -25.13
CA ILE A 222 -2.88 12.40 -24.00
C ILE A 222 -3.32 11.59 -22.77
N ILE A 223 -4.62 11.55 -22.46
CA ILE A 223 -5.14 10.79 -21.33
C ILE A 223 -4.96 9.28 -21.56
N VAL A 224 -5.16 8.79 -22.79
CA VAL A 224 -4.87 7.40 -23.16
C VAL A 224 -3.39 7.07 -22.94
N PHE A 225 -2.46 7.91 -23.41
CA PHE A 225 -1.02 7.70 -23.18
C PHE A 225 -0.65 7.76 -21.68
N THR A 226 -1.29 8.64 -20.93
CA THR A 226 -1.15 8.71 -19.46
C THR A 226 -1.55 7.38 -18.82
N CYS A 227 -2.65 6.77 -19.26
CA CYS A 227 -3.11 5.47 -18.76
C CYS A 227 -2.21 4.31 -19.22
N ILE A 228 -1.74 4.32 -20.48
CA ILE A 228 -0.80 3.32 -20.99
C ILE A 228 0.49 3.30 -20.16
N SER A 229 1.03 4.47 -19.82
CA SER A 229 2.23 4.54 -18.96
C SER A 229 2.02 3.92 -17.57
N ALA A 230 0.77 3.90 -17.09
CA ALA A 230 0.37 3.40 -15.78
C ALA A 230 -0.04 1.92 -15.79
N ILE A 231 0.08 1.22 -16.94
CA ILE A 231 -0.22 -0.21 -17.03
C ILE A 231 0.65 -0.98 -16.02
N PRO A 232 0.09 -1.94 -15.25
CA PRO A 232 0.81 -2.64 -14.18
C PRO A 232 2.16 -3.22 -14.61
N TRP A 233 2.26 -3.74 -15.85
CA TRP A 233 3.52 -4.27 -16.36
C TRP A 233 4.62 -3.20 -16.50
N VAL A 234 4.30 -2.02 -17.06
CA VAL A 234 5.26 -0.91 -17.19
C VAL A 234 5.61 -0.39 -15.80
N ARG A 235 4.59 -0.16 -14.98
CA ARG A 235 4.73 0.39 -13.63
C ARG A 235 5.57 -0.45 -12.70
N ASN A 236 5.38 -1.78 -12.72
CA ASN A 236 6.07 -2.68 -11.79
C ASN A 236 7.50 -3.00 -12.24
N ASN A 237 7.77 -3.02 -13.55
CA ASN A 237 9.11 -3.36 -14.09
C ASN A 237 9.97 -2.13 -14.40
N HIS A 238 9.35 -0.98 -14.72
CA HIS A 238 10.01 0.24 -15.17
C HIS A 238 9.49 1.46 -14.39
N HIS A 239 9.58 1.43 -13.07
CA HIS A 239 9.00 2.44 -12.17
C HIS A 239 9.38 3.89 -12.53
N ASN A 240 10.65 4.16 -12.86
CA ASN A 240 11.09 5.52 -13.22
C ASN A 240 10.48 6.01 -14.54
N VAL A 241 10.31 5.10 -15.52
CA VAL A 241 9.66 5.41 -16.79
C VAL A 241 8.18 5.73 -16.58
N PHE A 242 7.51 4.91 -15.77
CA PHE A 242 6.13 5.17 -15.35
C PHE A 242 6.01 6.54 -14.66
N GLU A 243 6.79 6.80 -13.61
CA GLU A 243 6.63 8.02 -12.81
C GLU A 243 6.86 9.28 -13.65
N ARG A 244 7.91 9.28 -14.48
CA ARG A 244 8.23 10.42 -15.34
C ARG A 244 7.15 10.68 -16.38
N ASN A 245 6.74 9.64 -17.12
CA ASN A 245 5.76 9.79 -18.19
C ASN A 245 4.37 10.11 -17.66
N HIS A 246 3.94 9.44 -16.60
CA HIS A 246 2.62 9.69 -15.99
C HIS A 246 2.52 11.13 -15.43
N ARG A 247 3.60 11.64 -14.84
CA ARG A 247 3.66 13.04 -14.38
C ARG A 247 3.65 14.02 -15.55
N PHE A 248 4.49 13.78 -16.56
CA PHE A 248 4.60 14.65 -17.73
C PHE A 248 3.28 14.73 -18.51
N PHE A 249 2.72 13.58 -18.89
CA PHE A 249 1.44 13.55 -19.58
C PHE A 249 0.29 14.03 -18.70
N GLY A 250 0.32 13.79 -17.39
CA GLY A 250 -0.68 14.32 -16.46
C GLY A 250 -0.72 15.85 -16.42
N TRP A 251 0.45 16.51 -16.41
CA TRP A 251 0.52 17.99 -16.47
C TRP A 251 0.00 18.53 -17.79
N ILE A 252 0.41 17.91 -18.90
CA ILE A 252 -0.08 18.32 -20.23
C ILE A 252 -1.58 18.07 -20.33
N ALA A 253 -2.07 16.92 -19.85
CA ALA A 253 -3.50 16.60 -19.83
C ALA A 253 -4.29 17.67 -19.07
N ALA A 254 -3.81 18.12 -17.91
CA ALA A 254 -4.45 19.17 -17.14
C ALA A 254 -4.54 20.48 -17.96
N ILE A 255 -3.43 20.95 -18.54
CA ILE A 255 -3.40 22.18 -19.34
C ILE A 255 -4.31 22.08 -20.56
N VAL A 256 -4.20 20.99 -21.32
CA VAL A 256 -4.97 20.78 -22.55
C VAL A 256 -6.47 20.61 -22.23
N THR A 257 -6.82 19.97 -21.11
CA THR A 257 -8.21 19.88 -20.63
C THR A 257 -8.78 21.26 -20.30
N TRP A 258 -8.00 22.15 -19.65
CA TRP A 258 -8.41 23.53 -19.43
C TRP A 258 -8.68 24.28 -20.74
N ILE A 259 -7.79 24.16 -21.72
CA ILE A 259 -7.96 24.78 -23.04
C ILE A 259 -9.22 24.22 -23.73
N TYR A 260 -9.41 22.91 -23.70
CA TYR A 260 -10.59 22.25 -24.27
C TYR A 260 -11.88 22.78 -23.66
N ILE A 261 -11.97 22.88 -22.33
CA ILE A 261 -13.17 23.39 -21.63
C ILE A 261 -13.46 24.84 -22.00
N ILE A 262 -12.43 25.70 -22.06
CA ILE A 262 -12.59 27.11 -22.44
C ILE A 262 -13.13 27.21 -23.87
N LEU A 263 -12.60 26.41 -24.80
CA LEU A 263 -13.07 26.39 -26.19
C LEU A 263 -14.48 25.83 -26.30
N GLU A 264 -14.75 24.67 -25.73
CA GLU A 264 -16.08 24.03 -25.76
C GLU A 264 -17.17 24.96 -25.22
N ASN A 265 -16.92 25.61 -24.07
CA ASN A 265 -17.88 26.55 -23.51
C ASN A 265 -17.98 27.85 -24.31
N GLY A 266 -16.86 28.39 -24.81
CA GLY A 266 -16.86 29.63 -25.59
C GLY A 266 -17.58 29.51 -26.94
N TYR A 267 -17.70 28.30 -27.49
CA TYR A 267 -18.47 28.00 -28.70
C TYR A 267 -19.87 27.41 -28.43
N ARG A 268 -20.29 27.25 -27.15
CA ARG A 268 -21.55 26.58 -26.80
C ARG A 268 -22.80 27.32 -27.28
N ASN A 269 -22.79 28.65 -27.24
CA ASN A 269 -23.93 29.50 -27.62
C ASN A 269 -23.86 30.02 -29.06
N SER A 270 -22.71 29.90 -29.72
CA SER A 270 -22.55 30.27 -31.13
C SER A 270 -21.52 29.35 -31.80
N ARG A 271 -21.99 28.64 -32.82
CA ARG A 271 -21.23 27.63 -33.57
C ARG A 271 -20.07 28.21 -34.38
N SER A 272 -20.08 29.52 -34.65
CA SER A 272 -19.10 30.21 -35.50
C SER A 272 -18.40 31.40 -34.83
N SER A 273 -18.90 31.91 -33.69
CA SER A 273 -18.29 33.04 -32.98
C SER A 273 -17.97 32.66 -31.55
N PHE A 274 -16.68 32.64 -31.20
CA PHE A 274 -16.25 32.49 -29.82
C PHE A 274 -16.78 33.67 -28.99
N SER A 275 -17.58 33.39 -27.98
CA SER A 275 -18.05 34.40 -27.03
C SER A 275 -17.46 34.09 -25.66
N ALA A 276 -16.50 34.92 -25.24
CA ALA A 276 -15.95 34.89 -23.89
C ALA A 276 -16.92 35.54 -22.90
N ASN A 277 -18.16 35.06 -22.81
CA ASN A 277 -19.11 35.60 -21.84
C ASN A 277 -18.81 35.00 -20.46
N SER A 278 -18.00 35.72 -19.67
CA SER A 278 -17.47 35.29 -18.38
C SER A 278 -18.55 34.96 -17.34
N TYR A 279 -19.74 35.55 -17.46
CA TYR A 279 -20.85 35.31 -16.51
C TYR A 279 -21.54 33.96 -16.73
N ALA A 280 -21.77 33.56 -17.99
CA ALA A 280 -22.37 32.25 -18.30
C ALA A 280 -21.41 31.10 -17.96
N PHE A 281 -20.10 31.31 -18.14
CA PHE A 281 -19.07 30.34 -17.82
C PHE A 281 -19.01 29.98 -16.33
N ALA A 282 -19.33 30.93 -15.43
CA ALA A 282 -19.34 30.70 -13.99
C ALA A 282 -20.47 29.78 -13.49
N HIS A 283 -21.53 29.59 -14.30
CA HIS A 283 -22.65 28.71 -13.97
C HIS A 283 -22.47 27.28 -14.50
N HIS A 284 -21.39 27.00 -15.23
CA HIS A 284 -21.08 25.67 -15.73
C HIS A 284 -20.29 24.85 -14.70
N GLN A 285 -20.73 23.62 -14.45
CA GLN A 285 -20.11 22.72 -13.47
C GLN A 285 -18.66 22.38 -13.84
N GLU A 286 -18.35 22.36 -15.13
CA GLU A 286 -17.05 22.06 -15.70
C GLU A 286 -15.97 23.01 -15.16
N LEU A 287 -16.30 24.30 -14.98
CA LEU A 287 -15.38 25.29 -14.43
C LEU A 287 -15.00 24.94 -12.99
N TRP A 288 -16.00 24.69 -12.14
CA TRP A 288 -15.78 24.42 -10.71
C TRP A 288 -15.05 23.10 -10.50
N LEU A 289 -15.45 22.04 -11.21
CA LEU A 289 -14.77 20.75 -11.16
C LEU A 289 -13.30 20.86 -11.58
N THR A 290 -13.00 21.65 -12.61
CA THR A 290 -11.64 21.84 -13.10
C THR A 290 -10.82 22.74 -12.17
N LEU A 291 -11.44 23.75 -11.57
CA LEU A 291 -10.82 24.57 -10.53
C LEU A 291 -10.43 23.73 -9.31
N PHE A 292 -11.34 22.88 -8.81
CA PHE A 292 -11.04 21.97 -7.71
C PHE A 292 -9.95 20.96 -8.07
N MET A 293 -9.95 20.46 -9.31
CA MET A 293 -8.88 19.60 -9.81
C MET A 293 -7.53 20.33 -9.79
N ALA A 294 -7.47 21.57 -10.28
CA ALA A 294 -6.26 22.38 -10.26
C ALA A 294 -5.75 22.61 -8.83
N ILE A 295 -6.64 22.95 -7.89
CA ILE A 295 -6.28 23.09 -6.47
C ILE A 295 -5.73 21.77 -5.94
N ALA A 296 -6.42 20.65 -6.17
CA ALA A 296 -6.02 19.33 -5.67
C ALA A 296 -4.66 18.88 -6.24
N VAL A 297 -4.36 19.23 -7.49
CA VAL A 297 -3.06 18.99 -8.11
C VAL A 297 -2.00 19.89 -7.49
N VAL A 298 -2.21 21.20 -7.39
CA VAL A 298 -1.17 22.16 -6.94
C VAL A 298 -0.89 22.06 -5.43
N LEU A 299 -1.88 21.70 -4.62
CA LEU A 299 -1.80 21.73 -3.15
C LEU A 299 -0.56 21.03 -2.56
N PRO A 300 -0.09 19.85 -3.04
CA PRO A 300 1.11 19.21 -2.51
C PRO A 300 2.41 20.01 -2.62
N TRP A 301 2.49 20.95 -3.55
CA TRP A 301 3.63 21.86 -3.66
C TRP A 301 3.61 22.95 -2.59
N ALA A 302 2.42 23.35 -2.10
CA ALA A 302 2.29 24.38 -1.06
C ALA A 302 2.99 23.98 0.26
N TYR A 303 3.05 22.68 0.57
CA TYR A 303 3.71 22.14 1.77
C TYR A 303 4.99 21.34 1.45
N THR A 304 5.60 21.56 0.29
CA THR A 304 6.93 21.02 -0.04
C THR A 304 8.02 21.93 0.54
N ARG A 305 8.95 21.36 1.30
CA ARG A 305 10.04 22.09 1.97
C ARG A 305 11.37 21.36 1.80
N LYS A 306 12.46 22.14 1.74
CA LYS A 306 13.82 21.64 1.89
C LYS A 306 14.16 21.65 3.38
N VAL A 307 14.41 20.48 3.95
CA VAL A 307 14.65 20.32 5.39
C VAL A 307 16.05 19.78 5.65
N SER A 308 16.64 20.17 6.78
CA SER A 308 17.89 19.59 7.27
C SER A 308 17.67 18.14 7.67
N ILE A 309 18.67 17.31 7.39
CA ILE A 309 18.69 15.90 7.75
C ILE A 309 20.07 15.51 8.23
N HIS A 310 20.11 14.49 9.07
CA HIS A 310 21.34 13.78 9.39
C HIS A 310 21.28 12.38 8.78
N VAL A 311 22.34 11.98 8.08
CA VAL A 311 22.39 10.68 7.41
C VAL A 311 23.39 9.80 8.15
N GLU A 312 22.89 8.68 8.65
CA GLU A 312 23.72 7.58 9.14
C GLU A 312 23.81 6.50 8.05
N ILE A 313 25.00 5.95 7.83
CA ILE A 313 25.22 4.85 6.89
C ILE A 313 25.74 3.65 7.69
N PRO A 314 24.84 2.81 8.23
CA PRO A 314 25.27 1.63 8.98
C PRO A 314 25.97 0.59 8.10
N SER A 315 25.59 0.53 6.82
CA SER A 315 26.19 -0.37 5.84
C SER A 315 26.02 0.18 4.42
N PRO A 316 26.76 -0.32 3.41
CA PRO A 316 26.56 0.07 2.01
C PRO A 316 25.16 -0.26 1.45
N LYS A 317 24.32 -0.97 2.20
CA LYS A 317 22.98 -1.42 1.78
C LYS A 317 21.86 -0.53 2.28
N VAL A 318 22.11 0.32 3.28
CA VAL A 318 21.06 1.08 3.98
C VAL A 318 21.58 2.46 4.35
N ALA A 319 20.77 3.49 4.09
CA ALA A 319 20.92 4.82 4.67
C ALA A 319 19.78 5.06 5.67
N VAL A 320 20.11 5.55 6.86
CA VAL A 320 19.14 5.96 7.88
C VAL A 320 19.11 7.49 7.93
N LEU A 321 18.00 8.06 7.49
CA LEU A 321 17.78 9.51 7.50
C LEU A 321 17.12 9.90 8.81
N ARG A 322 17.73 10.79 9.58
CA ARG A 322 17.18 11.39 10.81
C ARG A 322 16.71 12.81 10.52
N PHE A 323 15.50 13.13 10.99
CA PHE A 323 14.85 14.43 10.88
C PHE A 323 14.52 14.97 12.27
N ASP A 324 14.55 16.30 12.44
CA ASP A 324 14.42 16.97 13.74
C ASP A 324 12.95 17.25 14.15
N ARG A 325 12.11 16.21 14.16
CA ARG A 325 10.75 16.24 14.76
C ARG A 325 10.16 14.85 14.97
N GLY A 326 9.20 14.73 15.88
CA GLY A 326 8.42 13.52 16.09
C GLY A 326 7.31 13.34 15.05
N MET A 327 6.78 12.12 14.97
CA MET A 327 5.75 11.74 14.00
C MET A 327 4.80 10.68 14.58
N GLN A 328 3.51 10.76 14.22
CA GLN A 328 2.53 9.71 14.54
C GLN A 328 2.83 8.40 13.80
N GLN A 329 2.47 7.26 14.39
CA GLN A 329 2.59 5.97 13.74
C GLN A 329 1.80 5.82 12.44
N GLY A 330 2.32 4.97 11.55
CA GLY A 330 1.65 4.58 10.32
C GLY A 330 1.69 5.62 9.20
N LEU A 331 2.50 6.67 9.37
CA LEU A 331 2.76 7.68 8.35
C LEU A 331 3.95 7.30 7.46
N LEU A 332 3.89 7.74 6.21
CA LEU A 332 4.96 7.63 5.24
C LEU A 332 5.32 9.02 4.72
N GLY A 333 6.60 9.21 4.41
CA GLY A 333 7.11 10.45 3.85
C GLY A 333 7.58 10.25 2.42
N ARG A 334 7.37 11.29 1.60
CA ARG A 334 8.01 11.39 0.28
C ARG A 334 9.24 12.27 0.39
N ILE A 335 10.36 11.80 -0.15
CA ILE A 335 11.63 12.54 -0.18
C ILE A 335 12.18 12.62 -1.61
N SER A 336 12.88 13.71 -1.91
CA SER A 336 13.56 13.95 -3.19
C SER A 336 14.84 14.76 -2.99
N ARG A 337 15.80 14.63 -3.91
CA ARG A 337 16.98 15.52 -3.99
C ARG A 337 16.64 16.88 -4.62
N THR A 338 15.51 17.00 -5.32
CA THR A 338 15.07 18.24 -5.98
C THR A 338 13.66 18.62 -5.55
N ALA A 339 13.28 19.89 -5.76
CA ALA A 339 11.93 20.36 -5.39
C ALA A 339 10.82 19.77 -6.29
N ILE A 340 11.16 19.40 -7.54
CA ILE A 340 10.17 19.15 -8.60
C ILE A 340 10.18 17.69 -9.07
N LEU A 341 11.35 17.04 -9.13
CA LEU A 341 11.53 15.72 -9.71
C LEU A 341 11.58 14.61 -8.66
N GLU A 342 11.20 13.39 -9.04
CA GLU A 342 11.48 12.11 -8.36
C GLU A 342 11.24 12.08 -6.84
N TYR A 343 10.01 11.77 -6.44
CA TYR A 343 9.65 11.67 -5.01
C TYR A 343 9.46 10.21 -4.60
N HIS A 344 10.35 9.71 -3.75
CA HIS A 344 10.32 8.33 -3.26
C HIS A 344 9.66 8.24 -1.88
N ALA A 345 8.80 7.24 -1.70
CA ALA A 345 8.08 7.01 -0.45
C ALA A 345 8.84 6.08 0.49
N PHE A 346 8.96 6.47 1.76
CA PHE A 346 9.55 5.64 2.82
C PHE A 346 8.66 5.66 4.07
N GLY A 347 8.68 4.53 4.79
CA GLY A 347 8.06 4.44 6.11
C GLY A 347 8.80 5.29 7.13
N ILE A 348 8.05 5.86 8.07
CA ILE A 348 8.58 6.70 9.14
C ILE A 348 8.62 5.91 10.45
N ILE A 349 9.79 5.94 11.10
CA ILE A 349 9.99 5.46 12.45
C ILE A 349 10.01 6.66 13.38
N SER A 350 9.18 6.64 14.42
CA SER A 350 9.22 7.64 15.48
C SER A 350 8.65 7.05 16.76
N GLU A 351 9.25 7.40 17.90
CA GLU A 351 8.79 6.99 19.23
C GLU A 351 7.46 7.65 19.62
N GLY A 352 7.12 8.81 19.02
CA GLY A 352 5.91 9.54 19.33
C GLY A 352 5.78 10.83 18.54
N LYS A 353 4.61 11.49 18.64
CA LYS A 353 4.37 12.79 18.01
C LYS A 353 5.31 13.88 18.55
N ASP A 354 5.64 13.79 19.83
CA ASP A 354 6.47 14.77 20.54
C ASP A 354 7.94 14.33 20.68
N ALA A 355 8.32 13.23 20.01
CA ALA A 355 9.71 12.79 19.99
C ALA A 355 10.61 13.85 19.35
N LYS A 356 11.89 13.91 19.76
CA LYS A 356 12.83 14.85 19.17
C LYS A 356 13.10 14.54 17.70
N TYR A 357 13.06 13.27 17.33
CA TYR A 357 13.45 12.79 16.01
C TYR A 357 12.45 11.83 15.39
N HIS A 358 12.50 11.75 14.06
CA HIS A 358 11.96 10.62 13.30
C HIS A 358 12.98 10.17 12.27
N TYR A 359 12.84 8.92 11.84
CA TYR A 359 13.81 8.24 11.00
C TYR A 359 13.13 7.64 9.76
N MET A 360 13.87 7.58 8.65
CA MET A 360 13.50 6.81 7.47
C MET A 360 14.63 5.85 7.12
N VAL A 361 14.31 4.56 7.04
CA VAL A 361 15.25 3.50 6.66
C VAL A 361 15.17 3.28 5.16
N CYS A 362 16.19 3.73 4.43
CA CYS A 362 16.27 3.70 2.98
C CYS A 362 17.16 2.55 2.51
N GLY A 363 16.56 1.49 1.97
CA GLY A 363 17.30 0.40 1.34
C GLY A 363 17.85 0.80 -0.02
N VAL A 364 19.11 0.49 -0.30
CA VAL A 364 19.74 0.76 -1.60
C VAL A 364 19.22 -0.23 -2.64
N GLN A 365 18.33 0.24 -3.51
CA GLN A 365 17.70 -0.57 -4.57
C GLN A 365 17.77 0.08 -5.96
N GLY A 366 17.90 1.40 -6.03
CA GLY A 366 18.01 2.15 -7.30
C GLY A 366 18.87 3.40 -7.16
N ASP A 367 18.99 4.16 -8.25
CA ASP A 367 19.91 5.28 -8.38
C ASP A 367 19.71 6.35 -7.30
N PHE A 368 18.45 6.73 -7.03
CA PHE A 368 18.10 7.66 -5.96
C PHE A 368 18.68 7.23 -4.60
N THR A 369 18.38 5.99 -4.18
CA THR A 369 18.82 5.46 -2.88
C THR A 369 20.33 5.21 -2.82
N ARG A 370 20.96 4.87 -3.94
CA ARG A 370 22.42 4.73 -4.03
C ARG A 370 23.10 6.09 -3.87
N GLY A 371 22.49 7.15 -4.42
CA GLY A 371 22.92 8.52 -4.23
C GLY A 371 22.92 8.97 -2.76
N LEU A 372 21.98 8.49 -1.93
CA LEU A 372 21.95 8.81 -0.49
C LEU A 372 23.18 8.28 0.28
N VAL A 373 23.78 7.19 -0.21
CA VAL A 373 24.96 6.57 0.40
C VAL A 373 26.25 7.16 -0.19
N ASN A 374 26.30 7.33 -1.51
CA ASN A 374 27.52 7.75 -2.20
C ASN A 374 27.77 9.26 -2.14
N ASP A 375 26.73 10.07 -2.04
CA ASP A 375 26.78 11.54 -2.05
C ASP A 375 25.83 12.08 -0.97
N MET A 376 26.30 12.00 0.27
CA MET A 376 25.51 12.20 1.48
C MET A 376 24.93 13.62 1.56
N PRO A 377 23.60 13.79 1.46
CA PRO A 377 22.98 15.11 1.51
C PRO A 377 22.86 15.62 2.97
N THR A 378 23.09 16.91 3.18
CA THR A 378 22.76 17.60 4.45
C THR A 378 21.30 18.08 4.50
N HIS A 379 20.65 18.17 3.34
CA HIS A 379 19.28 18.64 3.19
C HIS A 379 18.54 17.81 2.15
N ILE A 380 17.24 17.64 2.34
CA ILE A 380 16.39 16.90 1.41
C ILE A 380 15.04 17.61 1.22
N TRP A 381 14.46 17.47 0.04
CA TRP A 381 13.10 17.95 -0.21
C TRP A 381 12.10 16.93 0.29
N THR A 382 11.12 17.38 1.06
CA THR A 382 10.04 16.52 1.55
C THR A 382 8.73 17.30 1.63
N ARG A 383 7.63 16.57 1.55
CA ARG A 383 6.30 17.11 1.85
C ARG A 383 6.08 17.10 3.34
N GLU A 384 5.73 18.23 3.96
CA GLU A 384 5.50 18.31 5.41
C GLU A 384 4.26 17.54 5.85
N VAL A 385 3.23 17.54 5.01
CA VAL A 385 2.07 16.65 5.15
C VAL A 385 2.49 15.24 4.75
N LYS A 386 2.78 14.40 5.76
CA LYS A 386 3.06 12.98 5.56
C LYS A 386 1.76 12.24 5.23
N PHE A 387 1.79 11.25 4.35
CA PHE A 387 0.56 10.53 4.00
C PHE A 387 0.39 9.29 4.87
N SER A 388 -0.86 8.92 5.15
CA SER A 388 -1.17 7.73 5.93
C SER A 388 -1.04 6.48 5.07
N GLY A 389 -0.37 5.46 5.62
CA GLY A 389 -0.41 4.10 5.07
C GLY A 389 -1.24 3.17 5.94
N VAL A 390 -1.26 1.89 5.56
CA VAL A 390 -2.03 0.85 6.27
C VAL A 390 -1.74 0.82 7.78
N GLY A 391 -0.49 1.09 8.18
CA GLY A 391 -0.09 1.14 9.59
C GLY A 391 -0.83 2.20 10.41
N ASN A 392 -1.38 3.24 9.79
CA ASN A 392 -2.14 4.27 10.51
C ASN A 392 -3.48 3.71 11.05
N THR A 393 -4.04 2.72 10.36
CA THR A 393 -5.25 2.00 10.81
C THR A 393 -4.98 1.05 11.99
N SER A 394 -3.74 0.98 12.49
CA SER A 394 -3.42 0.20 13.70
C SER A 394 -4.28 0.58 14.90
N THR A 395 -4.70 1.85 14.97
CA THR A 395 -5.58 2.40 16.00
C THR A 395 -6.99 1.81 16.00
N LEU A 396 -7.44 1.21 14.88
CA LEU A 396 -8.70 0.49 14.81
C LEU A 396 -8.67 -0.77 15.68
N TYR A 397 -7.49 -1.38 15.86
CA TYR A 397 -7.34 -2.68 16.47
C TYR A 397 -6.95 -2.59 17.94
N ARG A 398 -7.44 -3.54 18.74
CA ARG A 398 -7.07 -3.68 20.15
C ARG A 398 -5.67 -4.25 20.27
N ARG A 399 -5.34 -5.29 19.51
CA ARG A 399 -4.03 -5.96 19.47
C ARG A 399 -3.71 -6.38 18.04
N GLY A 400 -2.44 -6.31 17.66
CA GLY A 400 -2.02 -6.68 16.31
C GLY A 400 -0.56 -7.09 16.23
N ILE A 401 -0.17 -7.64 15.08
CA ILE A 401 1.22 -7.99 14.77
C ILE A 401 1.71 -7.16 13.59
N ARG A 402 2.86 -6.51 13.75
CA ARG A 402 3.66 -5.98 12.64
C ARG A 402 4.72 -7.01 12.28
N ILE A 403 4.63 -7.61 11.10
CA ILE A 403 5.70 -8.45 10.57
C ILE A 403 6.38 -7.73 9.41
N CYS A 404 7.70 -7.66 9.43
CA CYS A 404 8.45 -6.99 8.39
C CYS A 404 9.76 -7.70 8.04
N THR A 405 10.21 -7.52 6.81
CA THR A 405 11.49 -8.06 6.34
C THR A 405 12.44 -6.97 5.90
N GLY A 406 13.70 -7.01 6.34
CA GLY A 406 14.71 -6.04 5.96
C GLY A 406 14.28 -4.59 6.23
N THR A 407 14.37 -3.72 5.23
CA THR A 407 14.04 -2.28 5.32
C THR A 407 12.56 -2.01 5.55
N GLY A 408 11.69 -3.03 5.46
CA GLY A 408 10.28 -2.94 5.85
C GLY A 408 10.06 -2.49 7.31
N ILE A 409 11.09 -2.57 8.16
CA ILE A 409 11.09 -2.02 9.52
C ILE A 409 10.70 -0.54 9.56
N GLY A 410 11.05 0.22 8.51
CA GLY A 410 10.71 1.63 8.36
C GLY A 410 9.22 1.92 8.46
N ALA A 411 8.37 1.03 7.94
CA ALA A 411 6.91 1.20 7.98
C ALA A 411 6.27 0.53 9.21
N ALA A 412 7.01 -0.32 9.93
CA ALA A 412 6.49 -1.15 11.00
C ALA A 412 6.78 -0.60 12.40
N LEU A 413 8.02 -0.19 12.65
CA LEU A 413 8.52 0.00 14.01
C LEU A 413 7.74 1.05 14.80
N SER A 414 7.38 2.18 14.18
CA SER A 414 6.62 3.25 14.85
C SER A 414 5.28 2.76 15.45
N THR A 415 4.64 1.77 14.82
CA THR A 415 3.38 1.19 15.36
C THR A 415 3.63 0.48 16.69
N CYS A 416 4.73 -0.26 16.79
CA CYS A 416 5.09 -1.02 17.99
C CYS A 416 5.71 -0.13 19.08
N LEU A 417 6.39 0.96 18.70
CA LEU A 417 6.90 1.96 19.64
C LEU A 417 5.76 2.77 20.31
N GLN A 418 4.75 3.14 19.52
CA GLN A 418 3.65 4.00 20.00
C GLN A 418 2.48 3.20 20.59
N SER A 419 2.57 1.88 20.67
CA SER A 419 1.54 1.04 21.28
C SER A 419 2.10 -0.28 21.83
N ASP A 420 1.84 -0.50 23.11
CA ASP A 420 2.13 -1.74 23.85
C ASP A 420 1.32 -2.95 23.35
N GLN A 421 0.21 -2.72 22.66
CA GLN A 421 -0.67 -3.75 22.12
C GLN A 421 -0.20 -4.37 20.80
N TRP A 422 0.92 -3.90 20.24
CA TRP A 422 1.41 -4.31 18.92
C TRP A 422 2.74 -5.07 18.98
N PHE A 423 2.70 -6.35 18.62
CA PHE A 423 3.89 -7.20 18.62
C PHE A 423 4.70 -7.03 17.33
N LEU A 424 6.03 -7.01 17.43
CA LEU A 424 6.94 -6.89 16.30
C LEU A 424 7.57 -8.23 15.92
N ILE A 425 7.51 -8.61 14.65
CA ILE A 425 8.34 -9.67 14.09
C ILE A 425 9.19 -9.04 13.00
N TRP A 426 10.51 -8.99 13.22
CA TRP A 426 11.43 -8.46 12.23
C TRP A 426 12.40 -9.54 11.76
N ILE A 427 12.37 -9.83 10.47
CA ILE A 427 13.23 -10.81 9.83
C ILE A 427 14.24 -10.05 8.98
N GLY A 428 15.50 -10.06 9.39
CA GLY A 428 16.58 -9.35 8.72
C GLY A 428 17.82 -10.23 8.57
N SER A 429 18.73 -9.83 7.69
CA SER A 429 20.04 -10.49 7.58
C SER A 429 21.08 -9.61 8.24
N ASP A 430 21.82 -10.13 9.21
CA ASP A 430 22.90 -9.40 9.89
C ASP A 430 22.39 -8.06 10.44
N VAL A 431 21.36 -8.13 11.29
CA VAL A 431 20.48 -6.99 11.62
C VAL A 431 21.28 -5.79 12.14
N LEU A 432 22.10 -6.00 13.16
CA LEU A 432 22.89 -4.94 13.79
C LEU A 432 23.90 -4.33 12.80
N LYS A 433 24.60 -5.18 12.03
CA LYS A 433 25.58 -4.74 11.04
C LYS A 433 24.93 -3.98 9.87
N THR A 434 23.71 -4.34 9.50
CA THR A 434 23.05 -3.79 8.30
C THR A 434 22.29 -2.50 8.60
N PHE A 435 21.62 -2.43 9.76
CA PHE A 435 20.70 -1.34 10.11
C PHE A 435 21.22 -0.41 11.21
N GLY A 436 22.34 -0.76 11.84
CA GLY A 436 23.02 0.09 12.81
C GLY A 436 22.44 0.03 14.22
N PRO A 437 23.16 0.60 15.19
CA PRO A 437 22.74 0.63 16.59
C PRO A 437 21.48 1.45 16.79
N THR A 438 21.28 2.56 16.05
CA THR A 438 20.12 3.46 16.20
C THR A 438 18.78 2.71 16.12
N ILE A 439 18.60 1.84 15.13
CA ILE A 439 17.34 1.10 14.97
C ILE A 439 17.23 -0.03 16.02
N ALA A 440 18.34 -0.67 16.37
CA ALA A 440 18.37 -1.72 17.38
C ALA A 440 18.01 -1.17 18.78
N GLU A 441 18.61 -0.05 19.17
CA GLU A 441 18.34 0.64 20.44
C GLU A 441 16.89 1.09 20.57
N LEU A 442 16.29 1.61 19.48
CA LEU A 442 14.87 1.96 19.46
C LEU A 442 13.99 0.75 19.77
N ILE A 443 14.32 -0.42 19.22
CA ILE A 443 13.57 -1.66 19.48
C ILE A 443 13.78 -2.12 20.92
N GLU A 444 15.03 -2.19 21.38
CA GLU A 444 15.38 -2.66 22.72
C GLU A 444 14.70 -1.80 23.80
N ARG A 445 14.80 -0.47 23.68
CA ARG A 445 14.26 0.46 24.67
C ARG A 445 12.74 0.65 24.56
N GLY A 446 12.21 0.67 23.34
CA GLY A 446 10.82 1.07 23.09
C GLY A 446 9.84 -0.08 22.85
N VAL A 447 10.31 -1.23 22.35
CA VAL A 447 9.46 -2.41 22.11
C VAL A 447 9.71 -3.50 23.15
N GLY A 448 10.97 -3.73 23.53
CA GLY A 448 11.39 -4.72 24.52
C GLY A 448 10.97 -6.15 24.14
N ASP A 449 10.47 -6.91 25.12
CA ASP A 449 10.11 -8.33 24.98
C ASP A 449 8.96 -8.61 24.00
N ARG A 450 8.29 -7.56 23.48
CA ARG A 450 7.21 -7.67 22.48
C ARG A 450 7.75 -7.72 21.05
N ALA A 451 8.98 -8.19 20.89
CA ALA A 451 9.66 -8.28 19.61
C ALA A 451 10.32 -9.65 19.40
N ILE A 452 10.24 -10.15 18.18
CA ILE A 452 11.09 -11.25 17.69
C ILE A 452 12.02 -10.68 16.63
N LEU A 453 13.31 -10.69 16.92
CA LEU A 453 14.37 -10.27 16.01
C LEU A 453 15.04 -11.51 15.42
N TRP A 454 14.70 -11.82 14.18
CA TRP A 454 15.19 -13.01 13.50
C TRP A 454 16.33 -12.65 12.55
N ASP A 455 17.56 -13.00 12.93
CA ASP A 455 18.74 -12.84 12.07
C ASP A 455 18.91 -14.06 11.15
N THR A 456 18.56 -13.89 9.88
CA THR A 456 18.61 -14.97 8.89
C THR A 456 20.03 -15.43 8.55
N LYS A 457 21.06 -14.62 8.84
CA LYS A 457 22.45 -15.01 8.60
C LYS A 457 22.97 -15.95 9.69
N LYS A 458 22.45 -15.81 10.91
CA LYS A 458 22.79 -16.66 12.06
C LYS A 458 21.90 -17.90 12.16
N LEU A 459 20.59 -17.72 11.95
CA LEU A 459 19.57 -18.74 12.20
C LEU A 459 19.02 -19.40 10.93
N GLY A 460 19.43 -18.95 9.75
CA GLY A 460 18.75 -19.28 8.49
C GLY A 460 17.40 -18.57 8.37
N ARG A 461 16.71 -18.71 7.23
CA ARG A 461 15.37 -18.11 7.05
C ARG A 461 14.34 -18.90 7.88
N PRO A 462 13.48 -18.23 8.68
CA PRO A 462 12.48 -18.95 9.46
C PRO A 462 11.45 -19.57 8.52
N LYS A 463 10.71 -20.55 9.05
CA LYS A 463 9.41 -20.89 8.51
C LYS A 463 8.43 -19.76 8.86
N THR A 464 8.47 -18.68 8.07
CA THR A 464 7.84 -17.39 8.34
C THR A 464 6.38 -17.53 8.75
N MET A 465 5.64 -18.37 8.03
CA MET A 465 4.22 -18.57 8.31
C MET A 465 3.95 -19.33 9.62
N GLU A 466 4.76 -20.30 10.00
CA GLU A 466 4.60 -21.00 11.29
C GLU A 466 4.85 -20.02 12.45
N LEU A 467 6.00 -19.32 12.41
CA LEU A 467 6.36 -18.28 13.36
C LEU A 467 5.26 -17.21 13.53
N LEU A 468 4.73 -16.71 12.40
CA LEU A 468 3.68 -15.70 12.41
C LEU A 468 2.38 -16.23 13.04
N ALA A 469 1.95 -17.44 12.68
CA ALA A 469 0.70 -18.00 13.16
C ALA A 469 0.78 -18.33 14.66
N GLU A 470 1.87 -18.95 15.12
CA GLU A 470 2.11 -19.21 16.54
C GLU A 470 2.03 -17.92 17.35
N GLN A 471 2.73 -16.87 16.89
CA GLN A 471 2.73 -15.59 17.59
C GLN A 471 1.37 -14.89 17.51
N PHE A 472 0.61 -15.05 16.42
CA PHE A 472 -0.75 -14.50 16.29
C PHE A 472 -1.68 -15.03 17.38
N TYR A 473 -1.70 -16.35 17.58
CA TYR A 473 -2.52 -16.98 18.61
C TYR A 473 -1.99 -16.68 20.02
N LYS A 474 -0.67 -16.76 20.25
CA LYS A 474 -0.05 -16.45 21.55
C LYS A 474 -0.30 -15.01 21.97
N TRP A 475 -0.20 -14.06 21.05
CA TRP A 475 -0.47 -12.64 21.30
C TRP A 475 -1.95 -12.31 21.31
N ASN A 476 -2.86 -13.24 20.97
CA ASN A 476 -4.28 -12.97 20.80
C ASN A 476 -4.53 -11.72 19.92
N ALA A 477 -3.86 -11.68 18.77
CA ALA A 477 -3.93 -10.56 17.84
C ALA A 477 -5.26 -10.57 17.05
N GLU A 478 -5.77 -9.39 16.69
CA GLU A 478 -6.94 -9.28 15.81
C GLU A 478 -6.54 -9.21 14.33
N VAL A 479 -5.32 -8.75 14.03
CA VAL A 479 -4.85 -8.49 12.67
C VAL A 479 -3.32 -8.59 12.56
N VAL A 480 -2.84 -9.00 11.39
CA VAL A 480 -1.44 -8.91 10.98
C VAL A 480 -1.27 -7.84 9.91
N MET A 481 -0.29 -6.96 10.06
CA MET A 481 0.16 -6.08 8.99
C MET A 481 1.56 -6.46 8.55
N ILE A 482 1.70 -6.77 7.27
CA ILE A 482 2.89 -7.32 6.66
C ILE A 482 3.60 -6.22 5.87
N THR A 483 4.93 -6.13 6.01
CA THR A 483 5.77 -5.31 5.16
C THR A 483 6.98 -6.11 4.71
N SER A 484 6.83 -6.79 3.58
CA SER A 484 7.85 -7.67 3.00
C SER A 484 8.03 -7.48 1.50
N ASN A 485 9.06 -8.10 0.94
CA ASN A 485 9.26 -8.21 -0.51
C ASN A 485 8.12 -9.03 -1.17
N TRP A 486 8.08 -9.07 -2.50
CA TRP A 486 6.99 -9.75 -3.23
C TRP A 486 6.78 -11.19 -2.76
N ASP A 487 7.84 -12.00 -2.73
CA ASP A 487 7.74 -13.42 -2.37
C ASP A 487 7.29 -13.63 -0.93
N GLY A 488 7.90 -12.93 0.03
CA GLY A 488 7.54 -13.03 1.44
C GLY A 488 6.11 -12.53 1.70
N ASN A 489 5.69 -11.49 0.99
CA ASN A 489 4.32 -11.00 1.07
C ASN A 489 3.31 -12.02 0.51
N GLN A 490 3.59 -12.64 -0.63
CA GLN A 490 2.73 -13.68 -1.20
C GLN A 490 2.64 -14.91 -0.32
N GLU A 491 3.78 -15.37 0.21
CA GLU A 491 3.86 -16.45 1.19
C GLU A 491 2.96 -16.16 2.39
N MET A 492 3.11 -14.96 2.96
CA MET A 492 2.39 -14.61 4.18
C MET A 492 0.89 -14.36 3.96
N MET A 493 0.51 -13.66 2.90
CA MET A 493 -0.89 -13.40 2.59
C MET A 493 -1.67 -14.68 2.31
N GLN A 494 -1.07 -15.61 1.53
CA GLN A 494 -1.70 -16.90 1.24
C GLN A 494 -1.81 -17.77 2.49
N GLY A 495 -0.74 -17.87 3.28
CA GLY A 495 -0.74 -18.65 4.51
C GLY A 495 -1.70 -18.09 5.57
N CYS A 496 -1.82 -16.76 5.71
CA CYS A 496 -2.78 -16.15 6.63
C CYS A 496 -4.22 -16.45 6.21
N MET A 497 -4.54 -16.28 4.92
CA MET A 497 -5.89 -16.56 4.40
C MET A 497 -6.27 -18.04 4.60
N GLN A 498 -5.34 -18.98 4.37
CA GLN A 498 -5.57 -20.42 4.60
C GLN A 498 -5.92 -20.74 6.05
N ARG A 499 -5.39 -19.96 7.00
CA ARG A 499 -5.58 -20.16 8.45
C ARG A 499 -6.67 -19.27 9.03
N GLY A 500 -7.39 -18.50 8.21
CA GLY A 500 -8.39 -17.55 8.70
C GLY A 500 -7.81 -16.37 9.48
N ILE A 501 -6.52 -16.09 9.35
CA ILE A 501 -5.83 -14.98 10.03
C ILE A 501 -6.05 -13.70 9.21
N PRO A 502 -6.69 -12.65 9.75
CA PRO A 502 -6.85 -11.39 9.05
C PRO A 502 -5.50 -10.70 8.83
N ALA A 503 -5.14 -10.44 7.58
CA ALA A 503 -3.85 -9.88 7.23
C ALA A 503 -3.92 -8.81 6.13
N PHE A 504 -3.07 -7.79 6.24
CA PHE A 504 -2.87 -6.76 5.22
C PHE A 504 -1.41 -6.74 4.75
N GLY A 505 -1.23 -7.06 3.47
CA GLY A 505 0.05 -7.16 2.80
C GLY A 505 0.61 -5.82 2.33
N THR A 506 1.90 -5.80 1.98
CA THR A 506 2.46 -4.76 1.11
C THR A 506 1.67 -4.76 -0.20
N LEU A 507 1.18 -3.59 -0.62
CA LEU A 507 0.64 -3.46 -1.98
C LEU A 507 1.77 -3.45 -2.98
N TRP A 508 1.60 -4.21 -4.05
CA TRP A 508 2.51 -4.26 -5.19
C TRP A 508 1.80 -3.84 -6.49
N ASP A 509 0.50 -3.55 -6.39
CA ASP A 509 -0.39 -3.14 -7.48
C ASP A 509 -0.64 -1.61 -7.47
N PHE A 510 0.40 -0.79 -7.26
CA PHE A 510 0.30 0.64 -6.87
C PHE A 510 -0.32 1.66 -7.82
#